data_AF-A0A662CBS7-F1
#
_entry.id   AF-A0A662CBS7-F1
#
_cell.length_a   1.000
_cell.length_b   1.000
_cell.length_c   1.000
_cell.angle_alpha   90.00
_cell.angle_beta   90.00
_cell.angle_gamma   90.00
#
_symmetry.space_group_name_H-M   'P 1'
#
loop_
_entity.id
_entity.type
_entity.pdbx_description
1 polymer ?
#
loop_
_entity_poly.entity_id
_entity_poly.type
_entity_poly.pdbx_seq_one_letter_code
_entity_poly.pdbx_strand_id
1 'polypeptide(L)' 'TEESVRMKLPITFNMVVLGAYIKINPVVDFDNVIKGLRKSLPERHHHLIPVNEKAIHRGMDIVREAKLSTSG' A
#
# COMPACT_ATOMS: atom_id res chain seq x y z
N THR A 1 -7.73 -14.46 15.81
CA THR A 1 -6.55 -15.28 16.17
C THR A 1 -5.28 -14.53 15.80
N GLU A 2 -4.18 -14.71 16.54
CA GLU A 2 -2.89 -14.06 16.25
C GLU A 2 -2.44 -14.18 14.80
N GLU A 3 -2.79 -15.28 14.14
CA GLU A 3 -2.51 -15.53 12.72
C GLU A 3 -3.16 -14.51 11.78
N SER A 4 -4.34 -13.99 12.11
CA SER A 4 -4.98 -12.90 11.36
C SER A 4 -4.28 -11.55 11.54
N VAL A 5 -3.61 -11.33 12.68
CA VAL A 5 -2.74 -10.14 12.91
C VAL A 5 -1.40 -10.33 12.20
N ARG A 6 -0.84 -11.54 12.27
CA ARG A 6 0.40 -11.96 11.61
C ARG A 6 0.31 -12.05 10.09
N MET A 7 -0.88 -12.31 9.51
CA MET A 7 -1.12 -12.23 8.06
C MET A 7 -1.47 -10.82 7.59
N LYS A 8 -2.15 -10.03 8.44
CA LYS A 8 -2.33 -8.60 8.18
C LYS A 8 -0.97 -7.93 8.00
N LEU A 9 0.01 -8.18 8.87
CA LEU A 9 1.31 -7.51 8.78
C LEU A 9 2.05 -7.71 7.42
N PRO A 10 2.28 -8.93 6.89
CA PRO A 10 2.96 -9.17 5.61
C PRO A 10 2.21 -8.67 4.38
N ILE A 11 0.88 -8.88 4.30
CA ILE A 11 0.07 -8.43 3.16
C ILE A 11 0.03 -6.90 3.13
N THR A 12 -0.10 -6.27 4.31
CA THR A 12 -0.12 -4.82 4.46
C THR A 12 1.28 -4.22 4.29
N PHE A 13 2.34 -4.92 4.70
CA PHE A 13 3.72 -4.43 4.62
C PHE A 13 4.18 -4.24 3.17
N ASN A 14 3.98 -5.23 2.30
CA ASN A 14 4.35 -5.10 0.89
C ASN A 14 3.63 -3.93 0.21
N MET A 15 2.39 -3.66 0.61
CA MET A 15 1.63 -2.51 0.12
C MET A 15 2.14 -1.18 0.66
N VAL A 16 2.57 -1.12 1.92
CA VAL A 16 3.26 0.06 2.48
C VAL A 16 4.54 0.34 1.71
N VAL A 17 5.35 -0.69 1.42
CA VAL A 17 6.58 -0.53 0.62
C VAL A 17 6.26 -0.06 -0.80
N LEU A 18 5.24 -0.64 -1.44
CA LEU A 18 4.79 -0.22 -2.78
C LEU A 18 4.36 1.25 -2.79
N GLY A 19 3.58 1.69 -1.80
CA GLY A 19 3.16 3.08 -1.67
C GLY A 19 4.33 4.04 -1.50
N ALA A 20 5.29 3.71 -0.62
CA ALA A 20 6.49 4.49 -0.45
C ALA A 20 7.29 4.61 -1.77
N TYR A 21 7.46 3.49 -2.48
CA TYR A 21 8.15 3.47 -3.77
C TYR A 21 7.48 4.36 -4.82
N ILE A 22 6.16 4.24 -5.01
CA ILE A 22 5.41 5.07 -5.98
C ILE A 22 5.50 6.55 -5.62
N LYS A 23 5.50 6.91 -4.32
CA LYS A 23 5.64 8.30 -3.89
C LYS A 23 7.01 8.88 -4.21
N ILE A 24 8.06 8.07 -4.10
CA ILE A 24 9.43 8.48 -4.46
C ILE A 24 9.58 8.51 -5.98
N ASN A 25 9.05 7.52 -6.68
CA ASN A 25 9.18 7.33 -8.11
C ASN A 25 7.79 7.10 -8.74
N PRO A 26 7.15 8.14 -9.31
CA PRO A 26 5.78 8.08 -9.82
C PRO A 26 5.69 7.36 -11.17
N VAL A 27 6.07 6.08 -11.20
CA VAL A 27 6.07 5.22 -12.39
C VAL A 27 4.69 4.79 -12.85
N VAL A 28 3.68 4.93 -11.99
CA VAL A 28 2.30 4.52 -12.23
C VAL A 28 1.34 5.36 -11.39
N ASP A 29 0.18 5.69 -11.97
CA ASP A 29 -0.90 6.35 -11.24
C ASP A 29 -1.53 5.44 -10.19
N PHE A 30 -1.92 6.03 -9.06
CA PHE A 30 -2.57 5.29 -7.97
C PHE A 30 -3.82 4.53 -8.43
N ASP A 31 -4.68 5.15 -9.25
CA ASP A 31 -5.88 4.50 -9.79
C ASP A 31 -5.55 3.26 -10.62
N ASN A 32 -4.43 3.28 -11.34
CA ASN A 32 -3.98 2.14 -12.13
C ASN A 32 -3.46 1.01 -11.24
N VAL A 33 -2.89 1.32 -10.07
CA VAL A 33 -2.52 0.32 -9.05
C VAL A 33 -3.77 -0.35 -8.49
N ILE A 34 -4.81 0.41 -8.13
CA ILE A 34 -6.06 -0.16 -7.62
C ILE A 34 -6.78 -1.01 -8.68
N LYS A 35 -6.81 -0.53 -9.94
CA LYS A 35 -7.32 -1.33 -11.08
C LYS A 35 -6.51 -2.61 -11.27
N GLY A 36 -5.19 -2.54 -11.13
CA GLY A 36 -4.29 -3.70 -11.17
C GLY A 36 -4.64 -4.72 -10.08
N LEU A 37 -4.76 -4.29 -8.83
CA LEU A 37 -5.15 -5.14 -7.71
C LEU A 37 -6.50 -5.84 -7.94
N ARG A 38 -7.50 -5.13 -8.47
CA ARG A 38 -8.81 -5.71 -8.83
C ARG A 38 -8.71 -6.81 -9.89
N LYS A 39 -7.84 -6.62 -10.89
CA LYS A 39 -7.62 -7.59 -11.97
C LYS A 39 -6.80 -8.80 -11.51
N SER A 40 -5.81 -8.57 -10.65
CA SER A 40 -4.86 -9.61 -10.21
C SER A 40 -5.38 -10.47 -9.07
N LEU A 41 -6.25 -9.93 -8.21
CA LEU A 41 -6.83 -10.68 -7.09
C LEU A 41 -8.05 -11.50 -7.56
N PRO A 42 -8.16 -12.78 -7.15
CA PRO A 42 -9.40 -13.53 -7.27
C PRO A 42 -10.56 -12.81 -6.56
N GLU A 43 -11.78 -12.92 -7.09
CA GLU A 43 -12.97 -12.21 -6.57
C GLU A 43 -13.20 -12.44 -5.07
N ARG A 44 -13.00 -13.67 -4.58
CA ARG A 44 -13.05 -14.01 -3.15
C ARG A 44 -12.12 -13.19 -2.25
N HIS A 45 -11.08 -12.58 -2.80
CA HIS A 45 -10.11 -11.74 -2.10
C HIS A 45 -10.29 -10.24 -2.36
N HIS A 46 -11.31 -9.82 -3.11
CA HIS A 46 -11.55 -8.39 -3.36
C HIS A 46 -11.88 -7.61 -2.07
N HIS A 47 -12.37 -8.30 -1.04
CA HIS A 47 -12.52 -7.73 0.31
C HIS A 47 -11.20 -7.24 0.93
N LEU A 48 -10.04 -7.65 0.39
CA LEU A 48 -8.73 -7.18 0.82
C LEU A 48 -8.33 -5.86 0.14
N ILE A 49 -8.96 -5.47 -0.96
CA ILE A 49 -8.58 -4.24 -1.69
C ILE A 49 -8.62 -3.01 -0.78
N PRO A 50 -9.66 -2.79 0.06
CA PRO A 50 -9.68 -1.64 0.96
C PRO A 50 -8.54 -1.59 1.98
N VAL A 51 -8.06 -2.76 2.47
CA VAL A 51 -6.91 -2.78 3.40
C VAL A 51 -5.59 -2.56 2.68
N ASN A 52 -5.45 -3.07 1.45
CA ASN A 52 -4.27 -2.82 0.60
C ASN A 52 -4.21 -1.33 0.20
N GLU A 53 -5.33 -0.72 -0.17
CA GLU A 53 -5.43 0.70 -0.49
C GLU A 53 -4.95 1.59 0.67
N LYS A 54 -5.44 1.34 1.89
CA LYS A 54 -5.00 2.04 3.10
C LYS A 54 -3.50 1.86 3.37
N ALA A 55 -2.98 0.67 3.12
CA ALA A 55 -1.56 0.37 3.31
C ALA A 55 -0.67 1.15 2.32
N ILE A 56 -1.07 1.21 1.05
CA ILE A 56 -0.37 2.00 0.02
C ILE A 56 -0.37 3.48 0.42
N HIS A 57 -1.51 4.04 0.81
CA HIS A 57 -1.58 5.43 1.28
C HIS A 57 -0.64 5.67 2.46
N ARG A 58 -0.61 4.77 3.45
CA ARG A 58 0.30 4.91 4.59
C ARG A 58 1.76 4.93 4.16
N GLY A 59 2.15 4.10 3.19
CA GLY A 59 3.48 4.13 2.59
C GLY A 59 3.85 5.48 1.96
N MET A 60 2.91 6.07 1.22
CA MET A 60 3.10 7.40 0.61
C MET A 60 3.24 8.50 1.67
N ASP A 61 2.43 8.45 2.73
CA ASP A 61 2.46 9.43 3.82
C ASP A 61 3.78 9.39 4.59
N ILE A 62 4.32 8.20 4.87
CA ILE A 62 5.64 8.03 5.53
C ILE A 62 6.74 8.76 4.75
N VAL A 63 6.76 8.63 3.42
CA VAL A 63 7.73 9.35 2.58
C VAL A 63 7.55 10.86 2.66
N ARG A 64 6.29 11.33 2.69
CA ARG A 64 5.99 12.76 2.84
C ARG A 64 6.48 13.29 4.20
N GLU A 65 6.17 12.58 5.28
CA GLU A 65 6.61 12.90 6.65
C GLU A 65 8.15 12.95 6.71
N ALA A 66 8.83 11.95 6.16
CA ALA A 66 10.29 11.88 6.13
C ALA A 66 10.91 13.09 5.40
N LYS A 67 10.40 13.45 4.22
CA LYS A 67 10.89 14.62 3.47
C LYS A 67 10.69 15.94 4.23
N LEU A 68 9.59 16.08 4.98
CA LEU A 68 9.35 17.26 5.82
C LEU A 68 10.35 17.33 6.98
N SER A 69 10.66 16.19 7.61
CA SER A 69 11.62 16.14 8.73
C SER A 69 13.08 16.36 8.33
N THR A 70 13.48 16.07 7.09
CA THR A 70 14.86 16.28 6.59
C THR A 70 15.10 17.68 6.01
N SER A 71 14.05 18.51 5.94
CA SER A 71 14.12 19.87 5.38
C SER A 71 14.22 20.95 6.47
N GLY A 72 14.50 20.55 7.72
CA GLY A 72 14.65 21.42 8.88
C GLY A 72 16.07 21.39 9.45
#